data_AF-A0A1Y1Q2D6-F1
#
_entry.id   AF-A0A1Y1Q2D6-F1
#
_cell.length_a   1.000
_cell.length_b   1.000
_cell.length_c   1.000
_cell.angle_alpha   90.00
_cell.angle_beta   90.00
_cell.angle_gamma   90.00
#
_symmetry.space_group_name_H-M   'P 1'
#
loop_
_entity.id
_entity.type
_entity.pdbx_description
1 polymer ?
#
loop_
_entity_poly.entity_id
_entity_poly.type
_entity_poly.pdbx_seq_one_letter_code
_entity_poly.pdbx_strand_id
1 'polypeptide(L)'
;MRSKNFKPTGGNRKLSKTAVPWRPVFSSYSEAMIAGISLRESRKLLELTQHQLSQRTGISQRQISELENGKRSMTEAMAKKFAEVLQVDYRVFL
;
A
#
# COMPACT_ATOMS: atom_id res chain seq x y z
N MET A 1 -4.82 20.45 0.91
CA MET A 1 -3.52 20.62 1.59
C MET A 1 -2.88 19.25 1.82
N ARG A 2 -2.04 18.76 0.90
CA ARG A 2 -1.27 17.52 1.10
C ARG A 2 0.07 17.89 1.73
N SER A 3 0.36 17.38 2.93
CA SER A 3 1.66 17.50 3.57
C SER A 3 2.71 16.87 2.66
N LYS A 4 3.63 17.69 2.15
CA LYS A 4 4.68 17.30 1.20
C LYS A 4 5.81 16.45 1.81
N ASN A 5 5.64 15.87 3.01
CA ASN A 5 6.74 15.21 3.72
C ASN A 5 6.26 14.00 4.54
N PHE A 6 5.92 12.89 3.89
CA PHE A 6 5.94 11.60 4.58
C PHE A 6 7.20 10.83 4.19
N LYS A 7 8.24 10.98 5.01
CA LYS A 7 9.33 10.01 5.12
C LYS A 7 9.12 9.28 6.44
N PRO A 8 8.88 7.95 6.49
CA PRO A 8 9.15 7.19 7.69
C PRO A 8 10.67 7.10 7.79
N THR A 9 11.29 8.18 8.29
CA THR A 9 12.64 8.12 8.83
C THR A 9 12.59 7.15 9.99
N GLY A 10 13.61 6.30 10.10
CA GLY A 10 13.91 5.53 11.31
C GLY A 10 14.28 6.48 12.46
N GLY A 11 13.34 7.32 12.85
CA GLY A 11 13.43 8.25 13.95
C GLY A 11 12.77 7.64 15.16
N ASN A 12 13.53 7.56 16.24
CA ASN A 12 13.16 7.09 17.56
C ASN A 12 12.06 7.99 18.20
N ARG A 13 10.87 8.06 17.59
CA ARG A 13 9.71 8.76 18.13
C ARG A 13 9.12 7.84 19.19
N LYS A 14 9.38 8.12 20.47
CA LYS A 14 8.79 7.37 21.58
C LYS A 14 7.26 7.42 21.45
N LEU A 15 6.68 6.28 21.07
CA LEU A 15 5.24 6.08 21.09
C LEU A 15 4.73 6.31 22.52
N SER A 16 3.49 6.81 22.69
CA SER A 16 2.90 6.86 24.03
C SER A 16 2.84 5.45 24.61
N LYS A 17 2.90 5.32 25.93
CA LYS A 17 2.81 4.00 26.60
C LYS A 17 1.52 3.23 26.25
N THR A 18 0.51 3.92 25.73
CA THR A 18 -0.80 3.38 25.35
C THR A 18 -0.98 3.21 23.84
N ALA A 19 -0.01 3.63 23.02
CA ALA A 19 -0.12 3.51 21.57
C ALA A 19 0.05 2.05 21.14
N VAL A 20 -0.93 1.54 20.40
CA VAL A 20 -0.87 0.23 19.78
C VAL A 20 -0.52 0.41 18.30
N PRO A 21 0.42 -0.37 17.73
CA PRO A 21 0.64 -0.36 16.30
C PRO A 21 -0.66 -0.71 15.56
N TRP A 22 -0.98 0.00 14.49
CA TRP A 22 -2.28 -0.14 13.82
C TRP A 22 -2.48 -1.55 13.21
N ARG A 23 -1.44 -2.20 12.67
CA ARG A 23 -1.56 -3.53 12.04
C ARG A 23 -2.14 -4.60 12.98
N PRO A 24 -1.59 -4.83 14.19
CA PRO A 24 -2.17 -5.75 15.18
C PRO A 24 -3.63 -5.47 15.57
N VAL A 25 -4.10 -4.21 15.49
CA VAL A 25 -5.49 -3.85 15.80
C VAL A 25 -6.47 -4.47 14.79
N PHE A 26 -6.00 -4.76 13.56
CA PHE A 26 -6.78 -5.37 12.49
C PHE A 26 -6.46 -6.86 12.33
N SER A 27 -6.40 -7.61 13.44
CA SER A 27 -6.00 -9.03 13.45
C SER A 27 -6.92 -9.96 12.64
N SER A 28 -8.12 -9.52 12.27
CA SER A 28 -9.04 -10.27 11.40
C SER A 28 -8.68 -10.18 9.91
N TYR A 29 -7.80 -9.26 9.52
CA TYR A 29 -7.35 -9.09 8.15
C TYR A 29 -6.02 -9.82 7.94
N SER A 30 -5.91 -10.54 6.83
CA SER A 30 -4.62 -11.10 6.42
C SER A 30 -3.71 -10.00 5.86
N GLU A 31 -2.40 -10.22 5.88
CA GLU A 31 -1.42 -9.30 5.27
C GLU A 31 -1.74 -9.01 3.78
N ALA A 32 -2.21 -10.02 3.04
CA ALA A 32 -2.63 -9.85 1.65
C ALA A 32 -3.85 -8.92 1.52
N MET A 33 -4.81 -8.98 2.45
CA MET A 33 -5.94 -8.05 2.47
C MET A 33 -5.49 -6.64 2.82
N ILE A 34 -4.62 -6.48 3.82
CA ILE A 34 -4.08 -5.17 4.21
C ILE A 34 -3.35 -4.53 3.03
N ALA A 35 -2.45 -5.27 2.38
CA ALA A 35 -1.74 -4.81 1.19
C ALA A 35 -2.68 -4.46 0.04
N GLY A 36 -3.71 -5.30 -0.20
CA GLY A 36 -4.71 -5.08 -1.24
C GLY A 36 -5.56 -3.84 -1.02
N ILE A 37 -5.99 -3.59 0.22
CA ILE A 37 -6.72 -2.38 0.62
C ILE A 37 -5.83 -1.15 0.43
N SER A 38 -4.60 -1.19 0.93
CA SER A 38 -3.60 -0.13 0.77
C SER A 38 -3.38 0.22 -0.71
N LEU A 39 -3.22 -0.78 -1.58
CA LEU A 39 -3.06 -0.60 -3.03
C LEU A 39 -4.29 0.08 -3.66
N ARG A 40 -5.48 -0.45 -3.37
CA ARG A 40 -6.75 0.02 -3.93
C ARG A 40 -7.03 1.47 -3.55
N GLU A 41 -6.84 1.81 -2.27
CA GLU A 41 -7.11 3.16 -1.78
C GLU A 41 -6.06 4.16 -2.26
N SER A 42 -4.78 3.76 -2.31
CA SER A 42 -3.72 4.59 -2.92
C SER A 42 -4.01 4.89 -4.40
N ARG A 43 -4.51 3.90 -5.15
CA ARG A 43 -4.94 4.06 -6.54
C ARG A 43 -6.12 5.03 -6.66
N LYS A 44 -7.15 4.87 -5.84
CA LYS A 44 -8.34 5.74 -5.83
C LYS A 44 -8.01 7.19 -5.45
N LEU A 45 -7.07 7.40 -4.53
CA LEU A 45 -6.58 8.74 -4.14
C LEU A 45 -5.88 9.50 -5.28
N LEU A 46 -5.54 8.81 -6.37
CA LEU A 46 -5.00 9.38 -7.60
C LEU A 46 -5.97 9.23 -8.78
N GLU A 47 -7.23 8.82 -8.52
CA GLU A 47 -8.29 8.65 -9.51
C GLU A 47 -7.93 7.71 -10.68
N LEU A 48 -7.01 6.77 -10.44
CA LEU A 48 -6.58 5.82 -11.46
C LEU A 48 -7.53 4.62 -11.53
N THR A 49 -7.86 4.16 -12.72
CA THR A 49 -8.47 2.83 -12.91
C THR A 49 -7.41 1.73 -12.76
N GLN A 50 -7.84 0.48 -12.54
CA GLN A 50 -6.91 -0.66 -12.53
C GLN A 50 -6.16 -0.80 -13.87
N HIS A 51 -6.84 -0.48 -14.98
CA HIS A 51 -6.24 -0.50 -16.31
C HIS A 51 -5.16 0.59 -16.45
N GLN A 52 -5.41 1.82 -15.99
CA GLN A 52 -4.41 2.89 -16.02
C GLN A 52 -3.21 2.57 -15.13
N LEU A 53 -3.43 1.99 -13.94
CA LEU A 53 -2.34 1.54 -13.08
C LEU A 53 -1.52 0.43 -13.75
N SER A 54 -2.19 -0.48 -14.47
CA SER A 54 -1.55 -1.54 -15.26
C SER A 54 -0.60 -0.96 -16.30
N GLN A 55 -1.07 0.00 -17.09
CA GLN A 55 -0.25 0.67 -18.12
C GLN A 55 0.98 1.36 -17.52
N ARG A 56 0.84 1.99 -16.35
CA ARG A 56 1.94 2.73 -15.70
C ARG A 56 2.98 1.84 -15.03
N THR A 57 2.59 0.65 -14.58
CA THR A 57 3.47 -0.26 -13.81
C THR A 57 4.00 -1.43 -14.63
N GLY A 58 3.38 -1.72 -15.79
CA GLY A 58 3.61 -2.94 -16.55
C GLY A 58 3.10 -4.22 -15.88
N ILE A 59 2.36 -4.11 -14.77
CA ILE A 59 1.74 -5.25 -14.09
C ILE A 59 0.33 -5.44 -14.66
N SER A 60 -0.08 -6.67 -14.97
CA SER A 60 -1.38 -6.89 -15.61
C SER A 60 -2.56 -6.43 -14.74
N GLN A 61 -3.62 -5.92 -15.37
CA GLN A 61 -4.87 -5.54 -14.68
C GLN A 61 -5.43 -6.70 -13.85
N ARG A 62 -5.35 -7.94 -14.35
CA ARG A 62 -5.75 -9.15 -13.61
C ARG A 62 -4.98 -9.29 -12.30
N GLN A 63 -3.65 -9.17 -12.34
CA GLN A 63 -2.84 -9.24 -11.12
C GLN A 63 -3.15 -8.11 -10.16
N ILE A 64 -3.37 -6.89 -10.64
CA ILE A 64 -3.81 -5.76 -9.82
C ILE A 64 -5.14 -6.08 -9.14
N SER A 65 -6.10 -6.63 -9.85
CA SER A 65 -7.39 -7.03 -9.28
C SER A 65 -7.24 -8.15 -8.23
N GLU A 66 -6.42 -9.17 -8.49
CA GLU A 66 -6.12 -10.24 -7.53
C GLU A 66 -5.46 -9.67 -6.26
N LEU A 67 -4.50 -8.76 -6.40
CA LEU A 67 -3.84 -8.08 -5.28
C LEU A 67 -4.82 -7.20 -4.49
N GLU A 68 -5.59 -6.35 -5.17
CA GLU A 68 -6.54 -5.45 -4.51
C GLU A 68 -7.59 -6.22 -3.70
N ASN A 69 -7.97 -7.42 -4.15
CA ASN A 69 -8.93 -8.29 -3.46
C ASN A 69 -8.27 -9.26 -2.45
N GLY A 70 -6.96 -9.16 -2.20
CA GLY A 70 -6.24 -10.02 -1.28
C GLY A 70 -6.15 -11.49 -1.72
N LYS A 71 -6.46 -11.81 -2.97
CA LYS A 71 -6.37 -13.17 -3.55
C LYS A 71 -4.93 -13.58 -3.85
N ARG A 72 -4.03 -12.62 -3.92
CA ARG A 72 -2.60 -12.79 -4.20
C ARG A 72 -1.78 -12.01 -3.18
N SER A 73 -0.65 -12.55 -2.76
CA SER A 73 0.33 -11.84 -1.92
C SER A 73 1.11 -10.79 -2.72
N MET A 74 1.40 -9.67 -2.06
CA MET A 74 2.26 -8.63 -2.60
C MET A 74 3.73 -9.07 -2.51
N THR A 75 4.49 -8.96 -3.60
CA THR A 75 5.95 -9.12 -3.55
C THR A 75 6.61 -7.75 -3.39
N GLU A 76 7.79 -7.71 -2.79
CA GLU A 76 8.53 -6.45 -2.61
C GLU A 76 8.82 -5.75 -3.95
N ALA A 77 9.13 -6.52 -5.00
CA ALA A 77 9.36 -5.97 -6.34
C ALA A 77 8.12 -5.27 -6.91
N MET A 78 6.92 -5.86 -6.73
CA MET A 78 5.67 -5.22 -7.13
C MET A 78 5.37 -4.00 -6.25
N ALA A 79 5.58 -4.12 -4.93
CA ALA A 79 5.38 -3.02 -3.99
C ALA A 79 6.21 -1.78 -4.38
N LYS A 80 7.47 -1.96 -4.78
CA LYS A 80 8.34 -0.87 -5.25
C LYS A 80 7.81 -0.23 -6.54
N LYS A 81 7.37 -1.03 -7.52
CA LYS A 81 6.76 -0.51 -8.76
C LYS A 81 5.47 0.28 -8.50
N PHE A 82 4.61 -0.23 -7.63
CA PHE A 82 3.39 0.48 -7.25
C PHE A 82 3.70 1.76 -6.48
N ALA A 83 4.66 1.72 -5.56
CA ALA A 83 5.08 2.87 -4.76
C ALA A 83 5.55 4.06 -5.62
N GLU A 84 6.32 3.77 -6.67
CA GLU A 84 6.79 4.78 -7.62
C GLU A 84 5.63 5.50 -8.33
N VAL A 85 4.67 4.73 -8.85
CA VAL A 85 3.51 5.30 -9.57
C VAL A 85 2.52 5.98 -8.63
N LEU A 86 2.33 5.43 -7.43
CA LEU A 86 1.34 5.89 -6.45
C LEU A 86 1.88 6.96 -5.49
N GLN A 87 3.17 7.29 -5.58
CA GLN A 87 3.84 8.29 -4.75
C GLN A 87 3.70 8.03 -3.24
N VAL A 88 3.82 6.76 -2.85
CA VAL A 88 3.78 6.30 -1.46
C VAL A 88 5.03 5.50 -1.12
N ASP A 89 5.29 5.28 0.17
CA ASP A 89 6.36 4.37 0.60
C ASP A 89 5.94 2.92 0.37
N TYR A 90 6.81 2.10 -0.24
CA TYR A 90 6.50 0.70 -0.57
C TYR A 90 6.17 -0.16 0.67
N ARG A 91 6.64 0.23 1.86
CA ARG A 91 6.38 -0.45 3.14
C ARG A 91 4.92 -0.37 3.59
N VAL A 92 4.09 0.44 2.91
CA VAL A 92 2.63 0.48 3.13
C VAL A 92 1.94 -0.76 2.57
N PHE A 93 2.59 -1.49 1.64
CA PHE A 93 2.07 -2.73 1.04
C PHE A 93 2.64 -4.01 1.64
N LEU A 94 3.52 -3.89 2.63
CA LEU A 94 4.18 -4.98 3.36
C LEU A 94 3.83 -4.90 4.84
#